data_AF-A0A401U4W1-F1
#
_entry.id   AF-A0A401U4W1-F1
#
_cell.length_a   1.000
_cell.length_b   1.000
_cell.length_c   1.000
_cell.angle_alpha   90.00
_cell.angle_beta   90.00
_cell.angle_gamma   90.00
#
_symmetry.space_group_name_H-M   'P 1'
#
loop_
_entity.id
_entity.type
_entity.pdbx_description
1 polymer ?
#
loop_
_entity_poly.entity_id
_entity_poly.type
_entity_poly.pdbx_seq_one_letter_code
_entity_poly.pdbx_strand_id
1 'polypeptide(L)'
;MVDLYNFLYSWQLFPEKGTYEFGRRPKSGNYKMQWRTESNSLSIAINWVTLEDQAFTSEYSVPGDGLFHTLEDNPLANKIKLSIINSLTFEVIFAQDELESLRIRHEIMPSSLLKITQSNLLDPEKILTNTEIYHKQFSVLPYASSASGAVVKQNEEGLIRHKALTAMEEQTNMQLEQIRKQIELLALQAKEIVTRKELSMLIYESKLNFAPVIGQSYYLYETKENSHILSMIAPNEWGRKPMPYKSFVSMVKLLADHTWVEIKHQGDYSSSLTATGQ
;
A
#
# COMPACT_ATOMS: atom_id res chain seq x y z
N MET A 1 9.96 13.15 15.36
CA MET A 1 11.06 13.03 14.38
C MET A 1 10.94 11.74 13.56
N VAL A 2 10.67 10.58 14.20
CA VAL A 2 10.51 9.28 13.50
C VAL A 2 9.36 9.31 12.48
N ASP A 3 8.27 10.02 12.79
CA ASP A 3 7.03 9.94 11.99
C ASP A 3 7.11 10.65 10.62
N LEU A 4 8.05 11.57 10.42
CA LEU A 4 8.19 12.29 9.14
C LEU A 4 9.31 11.75 8.25
N TYR A 5 10.08 10.76 8.72
CA TYR A 5 11.25 10.24 8.00
C TYR A 5 10.96 9.84 6.55
N ASN A 6 9.77 9.27 6.30
CA ASN A 6 9.35 8.82 4.98
C ASN A 6 9.20 9.95 3.96
N PHE A 7 9.08 11.20 4.42
CA PHE A 7 8.83 12.36 3.57
C PHE A 7 10.09 13.17 3.24
N LEU A 8 11.16 13.03 4.02
CA LEU A 8 12.37 13.89 3.98
C LEU A 8 13.29 13.61 2.78
N TYR A 9 12.75 13.82 1.57
CA TYR A 9 13.41 13.58 0.30
C TYR A 9 13.09 14.69 -0.72
N SER A 10 13.73 14.61 -1.88
CA SER A 10 13.27 15.30 -3.09
C SER A 10 12.27 14.42 -3.81
N TRP A 11 11.24 15.04 -4.37
CA TRP A 11 10.12 14.40 -5.03
C TRP A 11 9.87 15.09 -6.36
N GLN A 12 9.62 14.32 -7.41
CA GLN A 12 9.39 14.83 -8.75
C GLN A 12 7.96 14.56 -9.18
N LEU A 13 7.32 15.61 -9.68
CA LEU A 13 5.92 15.59 -10.06
C LEU A 13 5.70 14.69 -11.28
N PHE A 14 4.61 13.91 -11.26
CA PHE A 14 3.97 13.31 -12.42
C PHE A 14 2.74 14.14 -12.80
N PRO A 15 2.89 15.15 -13.68
CA PRO A 15 1.85 16.15 -13.88
C PRO A 15 0.55 15.57 -14.46
N GLU A 16 0.66 14.47 -15.21
CA GLU A 16 -0.46 13.79 -15.87
C GLU A 16 -1.31 12.94 -14.91
N LYS A 17 -0.81 12.64 -13.72
CA LYS A 17 -1.52 11.83 -12.71
C LYS A 17 -2.30 12.67 -11.69
N GLY A 18 -2.16 13.99 -11.76
CA GLY A 18 -2.85 14.91 -10.86
C GLY A 18 -4.23 15.35 -11.37
N THR A 19 -5.04 15.90 -10.47
CA THR A 19 -6.32 16.55 -10.77
C THR A 19 -6.25 18.01 -10.33
N TYR A 20 -6.70 18.94 -11.17
CA TYR A 20 -6.61 20.37 -10.88
C TYR A 20 -7.97 21.04 -11.08
N GLU A 21 -8.64 21.41 -9.99
CA GLU A 21 -9.91 22.14 -10.02
C GLU A 21 -9.69 23.66 -10.13
N PHE A 22 -8.50 24.13 -9.76
CA PHE A 22 -8.11 25.53 -9.89
C PHE A 22 -6.68 25.67 -10.43
N GLY A 23 -6.46 26.71 -11.24
CA GLY A 23 -5.20 26.87 -11.96
C GLY A 23 -5.06 25.90 -13.14
N ARG A 24 -3.87 25.86 -13.72
CA ARG A 24 -3.51 24.91 -14.78
C ARG A 24 -2.55 23.88 -14.22
N ARG A 25 -2.62 22.65 -14.75
CA ARG A 25 -1.60 21.64 -14.44
C ARG A 25 -0.20 22.20 -14.80
N PRO A 26 0.80 22.06 -13.93
CA PRO A 26 2.17 22.37 -14.27
C PRO A 26 2.70 21.40 -15.34
N LYS A 27 3.76 21.80 -16.05
CA LYS A 27 4.52 20.97 -16.97
C LYS A 27 5.51 20.06 -16.25
N SER A 28 6.09 20.54 -15.15
CA SER A 28 6.98 19.78 -14.28
C SER A 28 7.07 20.43 -12.90
N GLY A 29 7.52 19.68 -11.90
CA GLY A 29 7.75 20.23 -10.57
C GLY A 29 8.63 19.34 -9.69
N ASN A 30 9.32 19.97 -8.75
CA ASN A 30 10.11 19.34 -7.70
C ASN A 30 9.60 19.81 -6.34
N TYR A 31 9.49 18.88 -5.41
CA TYR A 31 9.06 19.10 -4.05
C TYR A 31 10.11 18.54 -3.12
N LYS A 32 10.72 19.37 -2.28
CA LYS A 32 11.81 18.97 -1.39
C LYS A 32 11.40 19.23 0.05
N MET A 33 11.53 18.20 0.88
CA MET A 33 11.23 18.30 2.32
C MET A 33 12.47 17.96 3.13
N GLN A 34 12.79 18.80 4.11
CA GLN A 34 13.94 18.65 4.99
C GLN A 34 13.58 19.03 6.41
N TRP A 35 14.01 18.24 7.38
CA TRP A 35 13.89 18.61 8.79
C TRP A 35 15.11 19.41 9.23
N ARG A 36 14.91 20.59 9.82
CA ARG A 36 15.97 21.41 10.40
C ARG A 36 16.02 21.12 11.91
N THR A 37 17.05 20.41 12.35
CA THR A 37 17.21 20.01 13.76
C THR A 37 17.41 21.21 14.69
N GLU A 38 18.12 22.24 14.24
CA GLU A 38 18.42 23.45 15.03
C GLU A 38 17.15 24.24 15.39
N SER A 39 16.22 24.37 14.45
CA SER A 39 14.96 25.11 14.61
C SER A 39 13.76 24.22 14.92
N ASN A 40 13.97 22.90 15.03
CA ASN A 40 12.92 21.89 15.19
C ASN A 40 11.73 22.09 14.22
N SER A 41 12.04 22.34 12.94
CA SER A 41 11.04 22.71 11.94
C SER A 41 11.17 21.91 10.64
N LEU A 42 10.06 21.72 9.96
CA LEU A 42 9.98 21.15 8.62
C LEU A 42 10.13 22.27 7.60
N SER A 43 11.18 22.20 6.78
CA SER A 43 11.41 23.08 5.64
C SER A 43 10.89 22.39 4.37
N ILE A 44 10.09 23.12 3.62
CA ILE A 44 9.48 22.67 2.36
C ILE A 44 9.85 23.65 1.27
N ALA A 45 10.43 23.16 0.18
CA ALA A 45 10.75 23.93 -1.01
C ALA A 45 10.09 23.29 -2.24
N ILE A 46 9.40 24.11 -3.03
CA ILE A 46 8.62 23.70 -4.19
C ILE A 46 9.11 24.51 -5.39
N ASN A 47 9.44 23.83 -6.48
CA ASN A 47 9.75 24.44 -7.75
C ASN A 47 8.83 23.87 -8.82
N TRP A 48 8.23 24.69 -9.68
CA TRP A 48 7.42 24.18 -10.79
C TRP A 48 7.55 25.03 -12.03
N VAL A 49 7.30 24.40 -13.19
CA VAL A 49 7.29 25.04 -14.50
C VAL A 49 5.88 24.93 -15.07
N THR A 50 5.31 26.02 -15.55
CA THR A 50 3.97 26.03 -16.17
C THR A 50 4.01 25.50 -17.61
N LEU A 51 2.85 25.35 -18.24
CA LEU A 51 2.76 24.96 -19.65
C LEU A 51 3.31 26.05 -20.59
N GLU A 52 3.33 27.30 -20.13
CA GLU A 52 3.90 28.47 -20.81
C GLU A 52 5.41 28.65 -20.54
N ASP A 53 6.08 27.61 -20.01
CA ASP A 53 7.51 27.58 -19.70
C ASP A 53 7.98 28.65 -18.69
N GLN A 54 7.09 29.08 -17.80
CA GLN A 54 7.42 29.97 -16.69
C GLN A 54 7.79 29.16 -15.45
N ALA A 55 8.92 29.48 -14.82
CA ALA A 55 9.40 28.82 -13.62
C ALA A 55 9.04 29.62 -12.35
N PHE A 56 8.54 28.91 -11.34
CA PHE A 56 8.16 29.46 -10.05
C PHE A 56 8.81 28.65 -8.92
N THR A 57 9.03 29.33 -7.79
CA THR A 57 9.55 28.71 -6.56
C THR A 57 8.76 29.21 -5.36
N SER A 58 8.60 28.35 -4.36
CA SER A 58 8.05 28.68 -3.05
C SER A 58 8.81 27.91 -1.99
N GLU A 59 9.19 28.58 -0.90
CA GLU A 59 9.80 27.94 0.26
C GLU A 59 9.11 28.44 1.53
N TYR A 60 8.82 27.52 2.45
CA TYR A 60 8.30 27.84 3.77
C TYR A 60 8.81 26.84 4.81
N SER A 61 8.79 27.25 6.07
CA SER A 61 9.18 26.43 7.21
C SER A 61 8.04 26.41 8.23
N VAL A 62 7.76 25.24 8.79
CA VAL A 62 6.73 25.06 9.82
C VAL A 62 7.32 24.37 11.05
N PRO A 63 7.18 24.96 12.25
CA PRO A 63 7.63 24.32 13.49
C PRO A 63 6.93 22.99 13.78
N GLY A 64 7.66 22.08 14.42
CA GLY A 64 7.25 20.71 14.72
C GLY A 64 6.42 20.50 15.97
N ASP A 65 5.98 21.56 16.64
CA ASP A 65 5.33 21.50 17.96
C ASP A 65 3.81 21.29 17.90
N GLY A 66 3.22 21.30 16.70
CA GLY A 66 1.78 21.10 16.52
C GLY A 66 0.93 22.34 16.82
N LEU A 67 1.55 23.51 17.00
CA LEU A 67 0.86 24.77 17.29
C LEU A 67 0.81 25.68 16.05
N PHE A 68 -0.09 26.66 16.07
CA PHE A 68 -0.10 27.70 15.06
C PHE A 68 1.00 28.72 15.34
N HIS A 69 1.81 29.01 14.33
CA HIS A 69 2.85 30.02 14.34
C HIS A 69 2.54 31.14 13.35
N THR A 70 2.90 32.36 13.70
CA THR A 70 2.70 33.52 12.83
C THR A 70 3.60 33.43 11.60
N LEU A 71 3.02 33.69 10.43
CA LEU A 71 3.71 33.87 9.15
C LEU A 71 3.76 35.36 8.85
N GLU A 72 4.96 35.91 8.74
CA GLU A 72 5.18 37.25 8.22
C GLU A 72 5.16 37.21 6.68
N ASP A 73 4.64 38.28 6.07
CA ASP A 73 4.71 38.52 4.62
C ASP A 73 4.13 37.42 3.70
N ASN A 74 3.01 36.81 4.10
CA ASN A 74 2.26 35.89 3.23
C ASN A 74 0.85 36.44 2.91
N PRO A 75 0.52 36.68 1.62
CA PRO A 75 -0.77 37.27 1.24
C PRO A 75 -1.97 36.32 1.39
N LEU A 76 -1.75 35.03 1.66
CA LEU A 76 -2.79 34.00 1.72
C LEU A 76 -3.08 33.50 3.15
N ALA A 77 -2.19 33.80 4.11
CA ALA A 77 -2.31 33.35 5.50
C ALA A 77 -1.37 34.11 6.42
N ASN A 78 -1.77 34.35 7.66
CA ASN A 78 -0.92 34.91 8.72
C ASN A 78 -0.51 33.88 9.77
N LYS A 79 -1.00 32.63 9.68
CA LYS A 79 -0.62 31.52 10.57
C LYS A 79 -0.39 30.23 9.82
N ILE A 80 0.50 29.38 10.33
CA ILE A 80 0.82 28.04 9.84
C ILE A 80 0.93 27.04 10.98
N LYS A 81 0.49 25.81 10.74
CA LYS A 81 0.61 24.69 11.68
C LYS A 81 0.94 23.40 10.95
N LEU A 82 1.78 22.57 11.57
CA LEU A 82 2.04 21.19 11.16
C LEU A 82 1.22 20.23 12.01
N SER A 83 0.43 19.36 11.38
CA SER A 83 -0.37 18.33 12.03
C SER A 83 0.09 16.96 11.56
N ILE A 84 0.79 16.21 12.42
CA ILE A 84 1.24 14.85 12.12
C ILE A 84 0.13 13.88 12.52
N ILE A 85 -0.44 13.16 11.55
CA ILE A 85 -1.52 12.21 11.79
C ILE A 85 -0.93 10.82 12.09
N ASN A 86 0.01 10.37 11.26
CA ASN A 86 0.73 9.11 11.43
C ASN A 86 2.03 9.12 10.58
N SER A 87 2.76 7.99 10.51
CA SER A 87 4.03 7.87 9.77
C SER A 87 3.91 7.92 8.24
N LEU A 88 2.69 7.91 7.71
CA LEU A 88 2.37 7.94 6.28
C LEU A 88 1.53 9.17 5.90
N THR A 89 1.11 9.99 6.86
CA THR A 89 0.27 11.16 6.60
C THR A 89 0.53 12.30 7.57
N PHE A 90 0.74 13.49 7.02
CA PHE A 90 0.74 14.74 7.77
C PHE A 90 0.03 15.84 6.97
N GLU A 91 -0.32 16.93 7.65
CA GLU A 91 -0.95 18.09 7.06
C GLU A 91 -0.22 19.37 7.44
N VAL A 92 -0.12 20.30 6.50
CA VAL A 92 0.25 21.69 6.74
C VAL A 92 -0.99 22.54 6.55
N ILE A 93 -1.36 23.27 7.59
CA ILE A 93 -2.56 24.10 7.64
C ILE A 93 -2.14 25.55 7.67
N PHE A 94 -2.63 26.32 6.71
CA PHE A 94 -2.50 27.76 6.64
C PHE A 94 -3.83 28.38 7.05
N ALA A 95 -3.77 29.42 7.87
CA ALA A 95 -4.94 30.14 8.36
C ALA A 95 -4.75 31.65 8.23
N GLN A 96 -5.86 32.32 7.92
CA GLN A 96 -5.99 33.77 8.04
C GLN A 96 -6.80 34.05 9.31
N ASP A 97 -6.14 34.66 10.29
CA ASP A 97 -6.66 34.90 11.64
C ASP A 97 -7.03 33.59 12.36
N GLU A 98 -8.30 33.22 12.39
CA GLU A 98 -8.79 31.96 12.99
C GLU A 98 -9.47 31.04 11.96
N LEU A 99 -9.48 31.42 10.68
CA LEU A 99 -10.11 30.67 9.59
C LEU A 99 -9.04 29.99 8.74
N GLU A 100 -9.17 28.67 8.55
CA GLU A 100 -8.29 27.93 7.64
C GLU A 100 -8.50 28.43 6.20
N SER A 101 -7.42 28.85 5.55
CA SER A 101 -7.45 29.33 4.16
C SER A 101 -6.98 28.25 3.18
N LEU A 102 -5.99 27.45 3.58
CA LEU A 102 -5.41 26.39 2.75
C LEU A 102 -4.98 25.21 3.63
N ARG A 103 -5.38 24.01 3.23
CA ARG A 103 -4.91 22.77 3.83
C ARG A 103 -4.13 21.96 2.79
N ILE A 104 -2.90 21.59 3.13
CA ILE A 104 -2.07 20.73 2.30
C ILE A 104 -1.88 19.42 3.03
N ARG A 105 -2.44 18.33 2.49
CA ARG A 105 -2.27 16.98 3.01
C ARG A 105 -1.20 16.23 2.22
N HIS A 106 -0.23 15.67 2.92
CA HIS A 106 0.84 14.84 2.38
C HIS A 106 0.61 13.39 2.78
N GLU A 107 0.54 12.50 1.80
CA GLU A 107 0.25 11.09 2.01
C GLU A 107 1.24 10.22 1.22
N ILE A 108 1.93 9.30 1.90
CA ILE A 108 2.70 8.24 1.24
C ILE A 108 1.74 7.11 0.89
N MET A 109 1.55 6.90 -0.40
CA MET A 109 0.74 5.80 -0.92
C MET A 109 1.49 4.46 -0.80
N PRO A 110 0.80 3.31 -0.77
CA PRO A 110 1.43 1.98 -0.73
C PRO A 110 2.44 1.72 -1.86
N SER A 111 2.30 2.42 -2.99
CA SER A 111 3.22 2.37 -4.13
C SER A 111 4.52 3.18 -3.93
N SER A 112 4.78 3.72 -2.74
CA SER A 112 5.89 4.64 -2.44
C SER A 112 5.86 5.96 -3.22
N LEU A 113 4.69 6.33 -3.75
CA LEU A 113 4.43 7.65 -4.32
C LEU A 113 3.96 8.60 -3.23
N LEU A 114 4.35 9.86 -3.35
CA LEU A 114 3.82 10.93 -2.52
C LEU A 114 2.61 11.54 -3.23
N LYS A 115 1.46 11.53 -2.56
CA LYS A 115 0.27 12.28 -2.96
C LYS A 115 0.19 13.54 -2.13
N ILE A 116 0.07 14.69 -2.80
CA ILE A 116 -0.19 15.97 -2.17
C ILE A 116 -1.59 16.42 -2.58
N THR A 117 -2.45 16.67 -1.60
CA THR A 117 -3.77 17.25 -1.83
C THR A 117 -3.82 18.64 -1.22
N GLN A 118 -4.03 19.64 -2.07
CA GLN A 118 -4.23 21.04 -1.67
C GLN A 118 -5.72 21.34 -1.72
N SER A 119 -6.30 21.70 -0.59
CA SER A 119 -7.70 22.11 -0.48
C SER A 119 -7.78 23.58 -0.09
N ASN A 120 -8.33 24.40 -0.98
CA ASN A 120 -8.59 25.81 -0.73
C ASN A 120 -9.91 25.94 0.04
N LEU A 121 -9.86 26.57 1.21
CA LEU A 121 -10.99 26.70 2.15
C LEU A 121 -11.49 28.15 2.28
N LEU A 122 -11.06 29.06 1.39
CA LEU A 122 -11.48 30.47 1.42
C LEU A 122 -13.00 30.64 1.22
N ASP A 123 -13.63 29.73 0.49
CA ASP A 123 -15.09 29.70 0.28
C ASP A 123 -15.68 28.40 0.85
N PRO A 124 -16.47 28.46 1.95
CA PRO A 124 -17.10 27.30 2.55
C PRO A 124 -18.06 26.56 1.61
N GLU A 125 -18.66 27.25 0.63
CA GLU A 125 -19.61 26.63 -0.30
C GLU A 125 -18.91 25.92 -1.47
N LYS A 126 -17.64 26.24 -1.72
CA LYS A 126 -16.87 25.69 -2.84
C LYS A 126 -15.41 25.43 -2.47
N ILE A 127 -15.18 24.30 -1.82
CA ILE A 127 -13.82 23.80 -1.56
C ILE A 127 -13.22 23.31 -2.87
N LEU A 128 -12.25 24.05 -3.39
CA LEU A 128 -11.51 23.68 -4.60
C LEU A 128 -10.28 22.85 -4.23
N THR A 129 -10.12 21.70 -4.86
CA THR A 129 -9.06 20.74 -4.53
C THR A 129 -8.17 20.43 -5.72
N ASN A 130 -6.86 20.54 -5.50
CA ASN A 130 -5.84 20.04 -6.43
C ASN A 130 -5.14 18.82 -5.82
N THR A 131 -4.96 17.77 -6.62
CA THR A 131 -4.19 16.59 -6.24
C THR A 131 -3.00 16.44 -7.16
N GLU A 132 -1.83 16.25 -6.58
CA GLU A 132 -0.57 16.08 -7.27
C GLU A 132 0.09 14.78 -6.83
N ILE A 133 0.67 14.05 -7.79
CA ILE A 133 1.34 12.77 -7.53
C ILE A 133 2.82 12.93 -7.84
N TYR A 134 3.66 12.58 -6.89
CA TYR A 134 5.10 12.67 -6.99
C TYR A 134 5.75 11.30 -6.81
N HIS A 135 6.90 11.10 -7.46
CA HIS A 135 7.80 9.99 -7.17
C HIS A 135 9.03 10.48 -6.44
N LYS A 136 9.54 9.65 -5.55
CA LYS A 136 10.76 9.93 -4.80
C LYS A 136 11.95 10.02 -5.75
N GLN A 137 12.68 11.12 -5.70
CA GLN A 137 13.98 11.24 -6.33
C GLN A 137 15.05 10.87 -5.31
N PHE A 138 15.75 9.77 -5.56
CA PHE A 138 17.05 9.56 -4.97
C PHE A 138 18.00 10.57 -5.62
N SER A 139 18.64 11.42 -4.82
CA SER A 139 19.40 12.56 -5.31
C SER A 139 20.51 12.14 -6.28
N VAL A 140 20.26 12.33 -7.58
CA VAL A 140 21.18 12.93 -8.55
C VAL A 140 20.41 13.26 -9.81
N LEU A 141 20.45 14.54 -10.18
CA LEU A 141 20.63 14.85 -11.58
C LEU A 141 21.95 15.60 -11.71
N PRO A 142 22.89 15.16 -12.58
CA PRO A 142 24.00 15.96 -13.05
C PRO A 142 23.58 16.98 -14.14
N TYR A 143 22.31 17.39 -14.17
CA TYR A 143 21.77 18.26 -15.21
C TYR A 143 21.14 19.50 -14.61
N ALA A 144 21.54 20.66 -15.16
CA ALA A 144 20.80 21.89 -15.01
C ALA A 144 19.45 21.75 -15.74
N SER A 145 18.35 21.92 -15.02
CA SER A 145 16.98 21.82 -15.54
C SER A 145 16.55 23.07 -16.34
N SER A 146 17.47 23.79 -16.98
CA SER A 146 17.16 24.98 -17.76
C SER A 146 17.82 24.92 -19.14
N ALA A 147 17.02 25.17 -20.18
CA ALA A 147 17.41 25.09 -21.59
C ALA A 147 18.33 26.26 -22.06
N SER A 148 19.16 26.83 -21.17
CA SER A 148 20.09 27.92 -21.50
C SER A 148 21.48 27.78 -20.85
N GLY A 149 21.85 26.57 -20.42
CA GLY A 149 23.20 26.26 -19.92
C GLY A 149 24.03 25.54 -20.96
N ALA A 150 25.27 25.98 -21.18
CA ALA A 150 26.25 25.43 -22.12
C ALA A 150 26.29 23.90 -22.16
N VAL A 151 26.59 23.33 -23.33
CA VAL A 151 26.76 21.87 -23.55
C VAL A 151 27.82 21.32 -22.60
N VAL A 152 27.39 20.71 -21.49
CA VAL A 152 28.29 20.07 -20.52
C VAL A 152 28.63 18.66 -21.03
N LYS A 153 29.92 18.41 -21.30
CA LYS A 153 30.43 17.06 -21.58
C LYS A 153 30.24 16.18 -20.33
N GLN A 154 29.66 15.00 -20.48
CA GLN A 154 29.50 14.04 -19.38
C GLN A 154 30.87 13.72 -18.76
N ASN A 155 30.99 13.89 -17.44
CA ASN A 155 32.19 13.48 -16.69
C ASN A 155 32.02 12.02 -16.19
N GLU A 156 33.13 11.31 -15.99
CA GLU A 156 33.11 9.90 -15.53
C GLU A 156 32.39 9.74 -14.18
N GLU A 157 32.45 10.76 -13.33
CA GLU A 157 31.84 10.77 -12.00
C GLU A 157 30.30 10.70 -12.05
N GLY A 158 29.65 11.39 -12.99
CA GLY A 158 28.20 11.31 -13.19
C GLY A 158 27.75 9.93 -13.66
N LEU A 159 28.53 9.29 -14.52
CA LEU A 159 28.27 7.91 -14.99
C LEU A 159 28.40 6.90 -13.85
N ILE A 160 29.42 7.05 -13.00
CA ILE A 160 29.64 6.17 -11.84
C ILE A 160 28.47 6.27 -10.86
N ARG A 161 28.02 7.49 -10.53
CA ARG A 161 26.88 7.70 -9.62
C ARG A 161 25.59 7.14 -10.19
N HIS A 162 25.31 7.35 -11.47
CA HIS A 162 24.13 6.79 -12.12
C HIS A 162 24.11 5.26 -12.04
N LYS A 163 25.22 4.60 -12.39
CA LYS A 163 25.35 3.13 -12.28
C LYS A 163 25.14 2.62 -10.86
N ALA A 164 25.74 3.29 -9.87
CA ALA A 164 25.58 2.91 -8.46
C ALA A 164 24.12 3.00 -8.00
N LEU A 165 23.37 4.02 -8.45
CA LEU A 165 21.97 4.19 -8.08
C LEU A 165 21.04 3.25 -8.81
N THR A 166 21.25 3.01 -10.09
CA THR A 166 20.49 1.99 -10.83
C THR A 166 20.67 0.62 -10.17
N ALA A 167 21.90 0.26 -9.80
CA ALA A 167 22.16 -0.99 -9.07
C ALA A 167 21.47 -1.03 -7.69
N MET A 168 21.47 0.09 -6.95
CA MET A 168 20.77 0.21 -5.66
C MET A 168 19.24 0.07 -5.81
N GLU A 169 18.66 0.68 -6.85
CA GLU A 169 17.22 0.58 -7.16
C GLU A 169 16.84 -0.85 -7.55
N GLU A 170 17.61 -1.50 -8.41
CA GLU A 170 17.42 -2.90 -8.78
C GLU A 170 17.47 -3.80 -7.53
N GLN A 171 18.47 -3.61 -6.67
CA GLN A 171 18.60 -4.35 -5.41
C GLN A 171 17.40 -4.13 -4.48
N THR A 172 16.95 -2.88 -4.34
CA THR A 172 15.80 -2.53 -3.51
C THR A 172 14.53 -3.21 -4.04
N ASN A 173 14.30 -3.16 -5.36
CA ASN A 173 13.16 -3.82 -6.00
C ASN A 173 13.19 -5.33 -5.79
N MET A 174 14.36 -5.97 -5.90
CA MET A 174 14.52 -7.39 -5.61
C MET A 174 14.14 -7.73 -4.16
N GLN A 175 14.55 -6.90 -3.19
CA GLN A 175 14.20 -7.12 -1.78
C GLN A 175 12.71 -6.93 -1.51
N LEU A 176 12.08 -5.91 -2.11
CA LEU A 176 10.65 -5.68 -1.99
C LEU A 176 9.84 -6.85 -2.56
N GLU A 177 10.25 -7.41 -3.71
CA GLU A 177 9.58 -8.57 -4.29
C GLU A 177 9.73 -9.83 -3.41
N GLN A 178 10.88 -10.01 -2.74
CA GLN A 178 11.05 -11.08 -1.76
C GLN A 178 10.10 -10.93 -0.57
N ILE A 179 9.99 -9.72 -0.01
CA ILE A 179 9.07 -9.43 1.09
C ILE A 179 7.61 -9.69 0.67
N ARG A 180 7.23 -9.26 -0.54
CA ARG A 180 5.89 -9.50 -1.11
C ARG A 180 5.55 -10.98 -1.12
N LYS A 181 6.46 -11.82 -1.63
CA LYS A 181 6.30 -13.29 -1.65
C LYS A 181 6.17 -13.89 -0.25
N GLN A 182 6.92 -13.38 0.73
CA GLN A 182 6.80 -13.82 2.13
C GLN A 182 5.43 -13.48 2.71
N ILE A 183 4.92 -12.27 2.45
CA ILE A 183 3.59 -11.86 2.91
C ILE A 183 2.50 -12.72 2.26
N GLU A 184 2.59 -13.01 0.96
CA GLU A 184 1.64 -13.89 0.27
C GLU A 184 1.63 -15.30 0.89
N LEU A 185 2.82 -15.84 1.19
CA LEU A 185 2.93 -17.13 1.88
C LEU A 185 2.28 -17.08 3.27
N LEU A 186 2.56 -16.05 4.05
CA LEU A 186 1.96 -15.88 5.39
C LEU A 186 0.43 -15.75 5.32
N ALA A 187 -0.09 -15.03 4.33
CA ALA A 187 -1.53 -14.89 4.11
C ALA A 187 -2.18 -16.24 3.76
N LEU A 188 -1.52 -17.05 2.91
CA LEU A 188 -1.94 -18.40 2.59
C LEU A 188 -1.98 -19.29 3.85
N GLN A 189 -0.90 -19.27 4.64
CA GLN A 189 -0.81 -20.03 5.89
C GLN A 189 -1.90 -19.62 6.89
N ALA A 190 -2.16 -18.31 7.04
CA ALA A 190 -3.22 -17.82 7.90
C ALA A 190 -4.60 -18.31 7.45
N LYS A 191 -4.87 -18.30 6.13
CA LYS A 191 -6.11 -18.83 5.56
C LYS A 191 -6.26 -20.33 5.84
N GLU A 192 -5.19 -21.11 5.65
CA GLU A 192 -5.19 -22.55 5.96
C GLU A 192 -5.50 -22.81 7.44
N ILE A 193 -4.93 -22.03 8.37
CA ILE A 193 -5.21 -22.13 9.81
C ILE A 193 -6.68 -21.85 10.11
N VAL A 194 -7.26 -20.81 9.50
CA VAL A 194 -8.69 -20.46 9.69
C VAL A 194 -9.58 -21.57 9.15
N THR A 195 -9.35 -22.03 7.92
CA THR A 195 -10.12 -23.15 7.32
C THR A 195 -10.01 -24.42 8.17
N ARG A 196 -8.82 -24.73 8.70
CA ARG A 196 -8.60 -25.87 9.59
C ARG A 196 -9.39 -25.74 10.90
N LYS A 197 -9.46 -24.55 11.47
CA LYS A 197 -10.27 -24.27 12.66
C LYS A 197 -11.76 -24.47 12.37
N GLU A 198 -12.26 -23.87 11.28
CA GLU A 198 -13.67 -23.96 10.87
C GLU A 198 -14.10 -25.40 10.60
N LEU A 199 -13.29 -26.16 9.85
CA LEU A 199 -13.53 -27.57 9.58
C LEU A 199 -13.55 -28.39 10.88
N SER A 200 -12.59 -28.12 11.78
CA SER A 200 -12.53 -28.82 13.06
C SER A 200 -13.77 -28.54 13.91
N MET A 201 -14.21 -27.27 13.99
CA MET A 201 -15.45 -26.91 14.69
C MET A 201 -16.66 -27.63 14.10
N LEU A 202 -16.81 -27.62 12.78
CA LEU A 202 -17.90 -28.32 12.09
C LEU A 202 -17.92 -29.81 12.40
N ILE A 203 -16.76 -30.48 12.40
CA ILE A 203 -16.68 -31.91 12.72
C ILE A 203 -16.98 -32.17 14.20
N TYR A 204 -16.53 -31.31 15.12
CA TYR A 204 -16.85 -31.46 16.54
C TYR A 204 -18.32 -31.17 16.88
N GLU A 205 -18.99 -30.33 16.10
CA GLU A 205 -20.44 -30.07 16.18
C GLU A 205 -21.26 -31.18 15.50
N SER A 206 -20.64 -31.97 14.62
CA SER A 206 -21.28 -33.06 13.89
C SER A 206 -21.57 -34.27 14.79
N LYS A 207 -22.51 -35.12 14.38
CA LYS A 207 -22.78 -36.37 15.10
C LYS A 207 -21.64 -37.37 14.87
N LEU A 208 -20.96 -37.76 15.94
CA LEU A 208 -19.91 -38.79 15.92
C LEU A 208 -20.45 -40.12 16.45
N ASN A 209 -20.42 -41.17 15.63
CA ASN A 209 -20.86 -42.52 16.01
C ASN A 209 -19.70 -43.44 16.43
N PHE A 210 -18.47 -42.93 16.43
CA PHE A 210 -17.26 -43.67 16.78
C PHE A 210 -16.19 -42.70 17.35
N ALA A 211 -15.16 -43.25 18.00
CA ALA A 211 -14.01 -42.49 18.46
C ALA A 211 -12.95 -42.38 17.34
N PRO A 212 -12.67 -41.18 16.79
CA PRO A 212 -11.70 -41.05 15.72
C PRO A 212 -10.26 -41.25 16.20
N VAL A 213 -9.42 -41.83 15.33
CA VAL A 213 -8.02 -42.17 15.62
C VAL A 213 -7.10 -41.22 14.86
N ILE A 214 -6.10 -40.69 15.57
CA ILE A 214 -5.11 -39.79 15.00
C ILE A 214 -4.40 -40.46 13.81
N GLY A 215 -4.24 -39.70 12.72
CA GLY A 215 -3.56 -40.15 11.52
C GLY A 215 -4.46 -40.91 10.53
N GLN A 216 -5.69 -41.25 10.91
CA GLN A 216 -6.66 -41.90 10.02
C GLN A 216 -7.49 -40.88 9.24
N SER A 217 -7.98 -41.32 8.08
CA SER A 217 -8.82 -40.53 7.19
C SER A 217 -10.28 -40.99 7.30
N TYR A 218 -11.19 -40.04 7.14
CA TYR A 218 -12.62 -40.20 7.30
C TYR A 218 -13.36 -39.39 6.23
N TYR A 219 -14.65 -39.64 6.08
CA TYR A 219 -15.49 -39.02 5.06
C TYR A 219 -16.61 -38.23 5.74
N LEU A 220 -16.66 -36.94 5.44
CA LEU A 220 -17.67 -36.01 5.95
C LEU A 220 -18.86 -35.96 4.99
N TYR A 221 -20.05 -36.14 5.53
CA TYR A 221 -21.31 -36.16 4.78
C TYR A 221 -22.32 -35.17 5.34
N GLU A 222 -23.19 -34.66 4.46
CA GLU A 222 -24.35 -33.88 4.84
C GLU A 222 -25.56 -34.81 5.03
N THR A 223 -26.24 -34.70 6.17
CA THR A 223 -27.47 -35.44 6.45
C THR A 223 -28.66 -34.80 5.73
N LYS A 224 -29.78 -35.53 5.65
CA LYS A 224 -31.03 -35.00 5.06
C LYS A 224 -31.64 -33.84 5.86
N GLU A 225 -31.21 -33.68 7.11
CA GLU A 225 -31.62 -32.60 8.02
C GLU A 225 -30.65 -31.40 7.97
N ASN A 226 -29.78 -31.32 6.95
CA ASN A 226 -28.72 -30.31 6.82
C ASN A 226 -27.73 -30.27 8.00
N SER A 227 -27.58 -31.38 8.74
CA SER A 227 -26.51 -31.55 9.71
C SER A 227 -25.31 -32.27 9.08
N HIS A 228 -24.20 -32.35 9.79
CA HIS A 228 -23.01 -33.06 9.32
C HIS A 228 -22.81 -34.35 10.10
N ILE A 229 -22.20 -35.34 9.46
CA ILE A 229 -21.85 -36.62 10.08
C ILE A 229 -20.51 -37.11 9.53
N LEU A 230 -19.67 -37.61 10.43
CA LEU A 230 -18.42 -38.26 10.09
C LEU A 230 -18.62 -39.77 9.92
N SER A 231 -18.05 -40.34 8.86
CA SER A 231 -18.14 -41.77 8.54
C SER A 231 -16.75 -42.36 8.22
N MET A 232 -16.60 -43.66 8.46
CA MET A 232 -15.42 -44.43 8.05
C MET A 232 -15.55 -45.00 6.63
N ILE A 233 -16.75 -44.98 6.06
CA ILE A 233 -17.09 -45.60 4.76
C ILE A 233 -16.97 -44.54 3.67
N ALA A 234 -16.18 -44.83 2.63
CA ALA A 234 -15.99 -43.94 1.49
C ALA A 234 -17.23 -43.88 0.56
N PRO A 235 -17.39 -42.83 -0.28
CA PRO A 235 -18.53 -42.71 -1.20
C PRO A 235 -18.69 -43.88 -2.17
N ASN A 236 -17.58 -44.54 -2.54
CA ASN A 236 -17.54 -45.71 -3.42
C ASN A 236 -17.72 -47.06 -2.70
N GLU A 237 -17.75 -47.08 -1.36
CA GLU A 237 -17.81 -48.30 -0.54
C GLU A 237 -19.22 -48.64 -0.03
N TRP A 238 -20.23 -47.83 -0.34
CA TRP A 238 -21.63 -48.06 0.07
C TRP A 238 -22.28 -49.31 -0.57
N GLY A 239 -21.61 -49.93 -1.55
CA GLY A 239 -22.03 -51.20 -2.14
C GLY A 239 -23.35 -51.10 -2.89
N ARG A 240 -24.23 -52.10 -2.72
CA ARG A 240 -25.54 -52.17 -3.42
C ARG A 240 -26.61 -51.25 -2.83
N LYS A 241 -26.40 -50.72 -1.62
CA LYS A 241 -27.36 -49.79 -0.98
C LYS A 241 -26.95 -48.37 -1.34
N PRO A 242 -27.90 -47.50 -1.72
CA PRO A 242 -27.60 -46.10 -1.94
C PRO A 242 -27.09 -45.48 -0.64
N MET A 243 -26.14 -44.55 -0.77
CA MET A 243 -25.62 -43.77 0.35
C MET A 243 -26.79 -43.13 1.12
N PRO A 244 -26.86 -43.27 2.46
CA PRO A 244 -28.00 -42.81 3.25
C PRO A 244 -28.03 -41.28 3.42
N TYR A 245 -26.93 -40.62 3.09
CA TYR A 245 -26.71 -39.19 3.24
C TYR A 245 -27.06 -38.41 1.97
N LYS A 246 -27.26 -37.10 2.13
CA LYS A 246 -27.67 -36.20 1.05
C LYS A 246 -26.53 -35.97 0.05
N SER A 247 -25.34 -35.66 0.55
CA SER A 247 -24.19 -35.31 -0.28
C SER A 247 -22.88 -35.68 0.42
N PHE A 248 -21.85 -35.98 -0.37
CA PHE A 248 -20.47 -36.07 0.10
C PHE A 248 -19.88 -34.66 0.14
N VAL A 249 -19.27 -34.29 1.27
CA VAL A 249 -18.67 -32.97 1.47
C VAL A 249 -17.18 -33.03 1.19
N SER A 250 -16.44 -33.79 1.99
CA SER A 250 -14.98 -33.87 1.87
C SER A 250 -14.39 -35.09 2.58
N MET A 251 -13.16 -35.44 2.20
CA MET A 251 -12.33 -36.41 2.90
C MET A 251 -11.45 -35.66 3.89
N VAL A 252 -11.39 -36.12 5.14
CA VAL A 252 -10.72 -35.40 6.23
C VAL A 252 -9.79 -36.32 7.01
N LYS A 253 -8.68 -35.78 7.52
CA LYS A 253 -7.72 -36.49 8.37
C LYS A 253 -7.71 -35.91 9.77
N LEU A 254 -7.67 -36.76 10.78
CA LEU A 254 -7.36 -36.32 12.14
C LEU A 254 -5.85 -36.17 12.33
N LEU A 255 -5.40 -35.00 12.78
CA LEU A 255 -4.00 -34.69 13.05
C LEU A 255 -3.66 -34.85 14.55
N ALA A 256 -2.37 -34.85 14.88
CA ALA A 256 -1.87 -35.12 16.23
C ALA A 256 -2.30 -34.07 17.27
N ASP A 257 -2.58 -32.85 16.83
CA ASP A 257 -3.10 -31.75 17.66
C ASP A 257 -4.64 -31.77 17.77
N HIS A 258 -5.28 -32.88 17.43
CA HIS A 258 -6.74 -33.07 17.47
C HIS A 258 -7.53 -32.12 16.57
N THR A 259 -6.90 -31.55 15.56
CA THR A 259 -7.60 -30.79 14.51
C THR A 259 -7.72 -31.62 13.24
N TRP A 260 -8.61 -31.17 12.37
CA TRP A 260 -8.97 -31.85 11.15
C TRP A 260 -8.47 -31.08 9.93
N VAL A 261 -7.92 -31.80 8.95
CA VAL A 261 -7.52 -31.23 7.66
C VAL A 261 -8.23 -31.95 6.52
N GLU A 262 -8.65 -31.20 5.51
CA GLU A 262 -9.18 -31.78 4.29
C GLU A 262 -8.06 -32.39 3.45
N ILE A 263 -8.28 -33.60 2.95
CA ILE A 263 -7.38 -34.28 2.02
C ILE A 263 -8.03 -34.27 0.64
N LYS A 264 -7.36 -33.67 -0.34
CA LYS A 264 -7.76 -33.81 -1.74
C LYS A 264 -7.44 -35.23 -2.22
N HIS A 265 -8.40 -35.90 -2.83
CA HIS A 265 -8.19 -37.21 -3.44
C HIS A 265 -7.14 -37.09 -4.56
N GLN A 266 -6.14 -37.98 -4.58
CA GLN A 266 -5.16 -38.08 -5.67
C GLN A 266 -5.89 -38.52 -6.96
N GLY A 267 -6.46 -37.56 -7.68
CA GLY A 267 -7.20 -37.79 -8.94
C GLY A 267 -7.41 -36.54 -9.80
N ASP A 268 -7.32 -35.34 -9.21
CA ASP A 268 -7.69 -34.08 -9.91
C ASP A 268 -6.51 -33.26 -10.46
N TYR A 269 -5.31 -33.83 -10.60
CA TYR A 269 -4.13 -33.09 -11.11
C TYR A 269 -3.97 -33.08 -12.65
N SER A 270 -4.90 -33.61 -13.45
CA SER A 270 -4.72 -33.76 -14.91
C SER A 270 -5.47 -32.76 -15.80
N SER A 271 -5.95 -31.62 -15.28
CA SER A 271 -6.83 -30.72 -16.05
C SER A 271 -6.46 -29.24 -15.95
N SER A 272 -5.20 -28.86 -16.22
CA SER A 272 -4.83 -27.45 -16.36
C SER A 272 -3.56 -27.18 -17.19
N LEU A 273 -3.36 -27.90 -18.31
CA LEU A 273 -2.23 -27.62 -19.23
C LEU A 273 -2.59 -27.47 -20.72
N THR A 274 -3.85 -27.25 -21.08
CA THR A 274 -4.19 -26.92 -22.48
C THR A 274 -5.17 -25.76 -22.55
N ALA A 275 -4.66 -24.52 -22.55
CA ALA A 275 -5.29 -23.38 -23.20
C ALA A 275 -4.40 -22.12 -23.15
N THR A 276 -3.29 -22.09 -23.89
CA THR A 276 -2.86 -20.85 -24.56
C THR A 276 -2.02 -21.21 -25.77
N GLY A 277 -2.68 -21.29 -26.92
CA GLY A 277 -2.09 -21.60 -28.20
C GLY A 277 -3.04 -21.11 -29.28
N GLN A 278 -3.07 -19.79 -29.48
CA GLN A 278 -3.34 -19.10 -30.74
C GLN A 278 -2.90 -17.65 -30.61
#